data_AF-A0A349HY33-F1
#
_entry.id   AF-A0A349HY33-F1
#
_cell.length_a   1.000
_cell.length_b   1.000
_cell.length_c   1.000
_cell.angle_alpha   90.00
_cell.angle_beta   90.00
_cell.angle_gamma   90.00
#
_symmetry.space_group_name_H-M   'P 1'
#
loop_
_entity.id
_entity.type
_entity.pdbx_description
1 polymer ?
#
loop_
_entity_poly.entity_id
_entity_poly.type
_entity_poly.pdbx_seq_one_letter_code
_entity_poly.pdbx_strand_id
1 'polypeptide(L)' 'MMILRNRTFTLAEVLITLGIIGVVAAITIPSLMENVRNRDLQAQLKKTYSEWNQISMQFMNNKLLLI' A
#
# COMPACT_ATOMS: atom_id res chain seq x y z
N MET A 1 26.43 -1.00 45.89
CA MET A 1 25.98 -1.45 44.55
C MET A 1 24.50 -1.09 44.42
N MET A 2 24.16 -0.17 43.52
CA MET A 2 22.80 0.37 43.38
C MET A 2 22.10 -0.35 42.22
N ILE A 3 21.09 -1.15 42.53
CA ILE A 3 20.29 -1.85 41.51
C ILE A 3 19.31 -0.84 40.91
N LEU A 4 19.47 -0.55 39.62
CA LEU A 4 18.54 0.26 38.83
C LEU A 4 17.23 -0.54 38.65
N ARG A 5 16.11 0.10 38.99
CA ARG A 5 14.75 -0.49 38.93
C ARG A 5 14.30 -0.65 37.48
N ASN A 6 14.31 -1.88 36.95
CA ASN A 6 13.73 -2.17 35.65
C ASN A 6 12.21 -1.97 35.70
N ARG A 7 11.70 -0.99 34.94
CA ARG A 7 10.27 -0.80 34.69
C ARG A 7 9.81 -1.82 33.65
N THR A 8 9.56 -3.05 34.08
CA THR A 8 8.94 -4.06 33.22
C THR A 8 7.43 -3.79 33.15
N PHE A 9 6.88 -3.77 31.93
CA PHE A 9 5.43 -3.63 31.73
C PHE A 9 4.69 -4.83 32.33
N THR A 10 3.54 -4.57 32.93
CA THR A 10 2.68 -5.65 33.44
C THR A 10 2.01 -6.39 32.28
N LEU A 11 1.66 -7.67 32.48
CA LEU A 11 0.90 -8.41 31.47
C LEU A 11 -0.42 -7.70 31.11
N ALA A 12 -1.08 -7.09 32.11
CA ALA A 12 -2.31 -6.34 31.90
C ALA A 12 -2.12 -5.14 30.96
N GLU A 13 -1.02 -4.40 31.11
CA GLU A 13 -0.73 -3.22 30.28
C GLU A 13 -0.50 -3.61 28.80
N VAL A 14 0.25 -4.69 28.55
CA VAL A 14 0.46 -5.21 27.20
C VAL A 14 -0.83 -5.76 26.59
N LEU A 15 -1.65 -6.46 27.37
CA LEU A 15 -2.92 -7.01 26.88
C LEU A 15 -3.93 -5.92 26.49
N ILE A 16 -4.03 -4.85 27.27
CA ILE A 16 -4.94 -3.74 26.97
C ILE A 16 -4.49 -3.01 25.70
N THR A 17 -3.19 -2.77 25.53
CA THR A 17 -2.66 -2.09 24.34
C THR A 17 -2.84 -2.93 23.07
N LEU A 18 -2.55 -4.24 23.14
CA LEU A 18 -2.82 -5.16 22.02
C LEU A 18 -4.31 -5.24 21.69
N GLY A 19 -5.19 -5.21 22.70
CA GLY A 19 -6.65 -5.18 22.50
C GLY A 19 -7.11 -3.91 21.77
N ILE A 20 -6.61 -2.74 22.18
CA ILE A 20 -6.97 -1.46 21.54
C ILE A 20 -6.46 -1.42 20.10
N ILE A 21 -5.18 -1.74 19.87
CA ILE A 21 -4.58 -1.74 18.52
C ILE A 21 -5.29 -2.76 17.63
N GLY A 22 -5.66 -3.93 18.16
CA GLY A 22 -6.39 -4.96 17.42
C GLY A 22 -7.74 -4.50 16.91
N VAL A 23 -8.55 -3.83 17.74
CA VAL A 23 -9.86 -3.29 17.34
C VAL A 23 -9.71 -2.18 16.30
N VAL A 24 -8.78 -1.23 16.54
CA VAL A 24 -8.54 -0.12 15.61
C VAL A 24 -8.04 -0.64 14.25
N ALA A 25 -7.14 -1.63 14.25
CA ALA A 25 -6.62 -2.27 13.05
C ALA A 25 -7.72 -3.00 12.27
N ALA A 26 -8.62 -3.70 12.96
CA ALA A 26 -9.74 -4.42 12.32
C ALA A 26 -10.68 -3.49 11.55
N ILE A 27 -10.85 -2.24 12.01
CA ILE A 27 -11.68 -1.23 11.33
C ILE A 27 -10.89 -0.49 10.25
N THR A 28 -9.61 -0.18 10.50
CA THR A 28 -8.82 0.73 9.65
C THR A 28 -8.16 0.02 8.46
N ILE A 29 -7.58 -1.17 8.67
CA ILE A 29 -6.87 -1.92 7.62
C ILE A 29 -7.76 -2.22 6.41
N PRO A 30 -9.01 -2.73 6.55
CA PRO A 30 -9.84 -3.01 5.37
C PRO A 30 -10.19 -1.74 4.59
N SER A 31 -10.50 -0.64 5.27
CA SER A 31 -10.80 0.65 4.64
C SER A 31 -9.61 1.20 3.86
N LEU A 32 -8.40 1.14 4.42
CA LEU A 32 -7.19 1.53 3.69
C LEU A 32 -6.95 0.66 2.46
N MET A 33 -7.13 -0.66 2.60
CA MET A 33 -6.90 -1.60 1.51
C MET A 33 -7.91 -1.44 0.36
N GLU A 34 -9.17 -1.11 0.65
CA GLU A 34 -10.17 -0.76 -0.36
C GLU A 34 -9.77 0.50 -1.14
N ASN A 35 -9.35 1.55 -0.42
CA ASN A 35 -8.89 2.80 -1.04
C ASN A 35 -7.66 2.59 -1.93
N VAL A 36 -6.71 1.75 -1.50
CA VAL A 36 -5.53 1.39 -2.32
C VAL A 36 -5.95 0.58 -3.54
N ARG A 37 -6.84 -0.41 -3.40
CA ARG A 37 -7.31 -1.24 -4.53
C ARG A 37 -7.98 -0.41 -5.62
N ASN A 38 -8.77 0.59 -5.25
CA ASN A 38 -9.42 1.49 -6.21
C ASN A 38 -8.39 2.31 -7.00
N ARG A 39 -7.31 2.75 -6.34
CA ARG A 39 -6.19 3.44 -6.98
C ARG A 39 -5.41 2.50 -7.89
N ASP A 40 -5.14 1.28 -7.43
CA ASP A 40 -4.42 0.26 -8.20
C ASP A 40 -5.18 -0.13 -9.46
N LEU A 41 -6.50 -0.28 -9.39
CA LEU A 41 -7.33 -0.57 -10.56
C LEU A 41 -7.27 0.57 -11.59
N GLN A 42 -7.40 1.82 -11.15
CA GLN A 42 -7.27 2.98 -12.04
C GLN A 42 -5.86 3.10 -12.64
N ALA A 43 -4.83 2.83 -11.84
CA ALA A 43 -3.43 2.86 -12.27
C ALA A 43 -3.14 1.76 -13.30
N GLN A 44 -3.65 0.55 -13.09
CA GLN A 44 -3.54 -0.56 -14.04
C GLN A 44 -4.23 -0.23 -15.37
N LEU A 45 -5.46 0.29 -15.34
CA LEU A 45 -6.19 0.70 -16.55
C LEU A 45 -5.44 1.81 -17.32
N LYS A 46 -4.96 2.84 -16.61
CA LYS A 46 -4.14 3.90 -17.21
C LYS A 46 -2.86 3.36 -17.83
N LYS A 47 -2.17 2.44 -17.14
CA LYS A 47 -0.95 1.81 -17.63
C LYS A 47 -1.21 1.06 -18.93
N THR A 48 -2.22 0.19 -18.97
CA THR A 48 -2.59 -0.54 -20.19
C THR A 48 -2.92 0.42 -21.33
N TYR A 49 -3.74 1.45 -21.09
CA TYR A 49 -4.05 2.46 -22.11
C TYR A 49 -2.80 3.19 -22.62
N SER A 50 -1.90 3.60 -21.71
CA SER A 50 -0.64 4.24 -22.08
C SER A 50 0.26 3.32 -22.89
N GLU A 51 0.33 2.03 -22.56
CA GLU A 51 1.08 1.02 -23.32
C GLU A 51 0.53 0.87 -24.74
N TRP A 52 -0.79 0.75 -24.92
CA TRP A 52 -1.42 0.70 -26.25
C TRP A 52 -1.13 1.96 -27.07
N ASN A 53 -1.27 3.13 -26.45
CA ASN A 53 -0.99 4.40 -27.12
C ASN A 53 0.50 4.49 -27.51
N GLN A 54 1.41 4.06 -26.63
CA GLN A 54 2.84 4.03 -26.89
C GLN A 54 3.18 3.09 -28.05
N ILE A 55 2.59 1.89 -28.10
CA ILE A 55 2.76 0.94 -29.19
C ILE A 55 2.23 1.53 -30.51
N SER A 56 1.04 2.15 -30.51
CA SER A 56 0.47 2.81 -31.69
C SER A 56 1.37 3.94 -32.22
N MET A 57 1.90 4.77 -31.32
CA MET A 57 2.85 5.82 -31.70
C MET A 57 4.17 5.26 -32.22
N GLN A 58 4.68 4.19 -31.61
CA GLN A 58 5.88 3.50 -32.08
C GLN A 58 5.69 2.90 -33.48
N PHE A 59 4.52 2.32 -33.78
CA PHE A 59 4.20 1.83 -35.13
C PHE A 59 4.19 2.96 -36.16
N MET A 60 3.60 4.11 -35.83
CA MET A 60 3.63 5.29 -36.71
C MET A 60 5.06 5.80 -36.92
N ASN A 61 5.84 5.92 -35.84
CA ASN A 61 7.20 6.46 -35.90
C ASN A 61 8.17 5.52 -36.63
N ASN A 62 8.03 4.21 -36.44
CA ASN A 62 8.83 3.20 -37.15
C ASN A 62 8.46 3.12 -38.64
N LYS A 63 7.18 3.31 -38.99
CA LYS A 63 6.74 3.37 -40.39
C LYS A 63 7.30 4.60 -41.13
N LEU A 64 7.49 5.72 -40.42
CA LEU A 64 8.15 6.92 -40.96
C LEU A 64 9.65 6.75 -41.17
N LEU A 65 10.31 5.80 -40.48
CA LEU A 65 11.74 5.49 -40.67
C LEU A 65 12.00 4.51 -41.82
N LEU A 66 10.96 3.89 -42.38
CA LEU A 66 11.03 2.91 -43.48
C LEU A 66 10.58 3.48 -44.83
N ILE A 67 10.38 4.80 -44.92
CA ILE A 67 10.14 5.59 -46.14
C ILE A 67 11.31 6.56 -46.31
#